data_AF-A0A7S4RKA4-F1
#
_entry.id   AF-A0A7S4RKA4-F1
#
_cell.length_a   1.000
_cell.length_b   1.000
_cell.length_c   1.000
_cell.angle_alpha   90.00
_cell.angle_beta   90.00
_cell.angle_gamma   90.00
#
_symmetry.space_group_name_H-M   'P 1'
#
loop_
_entity.id
_entity.type
_entity.pdbx_description
1 polymer ?
#
loop_
_entity_poly.entity_id
_entity_poly.type
_entity_poly.pdbx_seq_one_letter_code
_entity_poly.pdbx_strand_id
1 'polypeptide(L)'
;MPAATNTWLNKLAKEKTKLLQQMFEMEPIHVPVKHPITKQPKPHCQGEDIVYKWDEIYDDKIKGIVVETETGPSTPGKDYVDDINANPAMPYQQLRALLGDGGRWKWPEIWKNLDVLPRRGPAWRHIDDPSNLGKIENPNPQIVPLKCLVVGGGPVGLRLAIELVLGGHRVTIYERRREIIDAESGKYEKVGFTNRVNRPHINNFCRNDLDRLNGRNFMTPKMCYPVFTNTSTSSIGIDECQMLLLKTALLLGVNFELGVGYKNAEIDIENEKNQRPTWLVDYTADSMAQERYGKSETGEERFDALFGCDGGQSKVRVTQEDWLGTPKTRSYKKMFGIVSNLRKVGKKKLRELGHESGLEPEDRAGGMSGVFFYKASYHNYFIVHPSAEEMRANGIPWEGLFSFNSARKEIDKKKEAHKALLKKFMTQKAKELGIPIDERLPNGGFVEEPNDVMGFDFSEFYNCEKSAACMVPPLEWDTDIDDEWVRNSAFCICADFCKPITI
;
A
#
# COMPACT_ATOMS: atom_id res chain seq x y z
N MET A 1 12.12 -45.77 -0.86
CA MET A 1 10.68 -45.89 -0.51
C MET A 1 9.84 -45.05 -1.48
N PRO A 2 9.32 -45.59 -2.59
CA PRO A 2 8.65 -44.77 -3.60
C PRO A 2 7.22 -45.25 -3.91
N ALA A 3 6.24 -44.35 -3.72
CA ALA A 3 4.95 -44.22 -4.46
C ALA A 3 3.87 -43.54 -3.61
N ALA A 4 3.83 -43.80 -2.29
CA ALA A 4 2.79 -43.27 -1.39
C ALA A 4 3.06 -41.82 -0.92
N THR A 5 4.32 -41.35 -0.96
CA THR A 5 4.75 -40.03 -0.46
C THR A 5 4.41 -38.85 -1.37
N ASN A 6 4.14 -39.07 -2.67
CA ASN A 6 3.90 -37.98 -3.63
C ASN A 6 2.44 -37.53 -3.74
N THR A 7 1.45 -38.33 -3.32
CA THR A 7 0.04 -37.98 -3.51
C THR A 7 -0.39 -36.82 -2.61
N TRP A 8 0.11 -36.77 -1.38
CA TRP A 8 -0.23 -35.71 -0.42
C TRP A 8 0.39 -34.35 -0.83
N LEU A 9 1.67 -34.32 -1.22
CA LEU A 9 2.35 -33.11 -1.71
C LEU A 9 1.69 -32.58 -2.97
N ASN A 10 1.32 -33.47 -3.91
CA ASN A 10 0.58 -33.08 -5.11
C ASN A 10 -0.81 -32.51 -4.80
N LYS A 11 -1.50 -33.04 -3.78
CA LYS A 11 -2.78 -32.50 -3.32
C LYS A 11 -2.60 -31.12 -2.71
N LEU A 12 -1.60 -30.95 -1.84
CA LEU A 12 -1.27 -29.68 -1.21
C LEU A 12 -0.85 -28.63 -2.25
N ALA A 13 0.01 -28.99 -3.21
CA ALA A 13 0.43 -28.10 -4.30
C ALA A 13 -0.76 -27.62 -5.14
N LYS A 14 -1.73 -28.51 -5.46
CA LYS A 14 -2.96 -28.13 -6.18
C LYS A 14 -3.85 -27.18 -5.36
N GLU A 15 -4.00 -27.47 -4.06
CA GLU A 15 -4.76 -26.62 -3.14
C GLU A 15 -4.15 -25.22 -3.04
N LYS A 16 -2.85 -25.13 -2.78
CA LYS A 16 -2.12 -23.87 -2.63
C LYS A 16 -2.02 -23.09 -3.93
N THR A 17 -1.89 -23.78 -5.07
CA THR A 17 -2.00 -23.17 -6.41
C THR A 17 -3.34 -22.46 -6.58
N LYS A 18 -4.45 -23.12 -6.20
CA LYS A 18 -5.79 -22.52 -6.31
C LYS A 18 -5.94 -21.31 -5.38
N LEU A 19 -5.47 -21.39 -4.15
CA LEU A 19 -5.54 -20.28 -3.19
C LEU A 19 -4.72 -19.07 -3.65
N LEU A 20 -3.51 -19.28 -4.14
CA LEU A 20 -2.69 -18.18 -4.70
C LEU A 20 -3.31 -17.59 -5.96
N GLN A 21 -3.86 -18.42 -6.86
CA GLN A 21 -4.60 -17.94 -8.03
C GLN A 21 -5.74 -17.03 -7.61
N GLN A 22 -6.54 -17.45 -6.61
CA GLN A 22 -7.60 -16.64 -6.04
C GLN A 22 -7.05 -15.33 -5.46
N MET A 23 -5.99 -15.36 -4.66
CA MET A 23 -5.35 -14.17 -4.10
C MET A 23 -4.92 -13.18 -5.20
N PHE A 24 -4.29 -13.66 -6.28
CA PHE A 24 -3.86 -12.79 -7.38
C PHE A 24 -5.02 -12.26 -8.21
N GLU A 25 -6.12 -13.00 -8.32
CA GLU A 25 -7.36 -12.60 -8.99
C GLU A 25 -8.25 -11.65 -8.16
N MET A 26 -7.93 -11.43 -6.89
CA MET A 26 -8.62 -10.44 -6.05
C MET A 26 -8.33 -9.02 -6.55
N GLU A 27 -9.41 -8.25 -6.70
CA GLU A 27 -9.45 -6.88 -7.22
C GLU A 27 -10.19 -5.98 -6.22
N PRO A 28 -9.78 -4.70 -6.04
CA PRO A 28 -10.55 -3.74 -5.28
C PRO A 28 -11.73 -3.30 -6.15
N ILE A 29 -12.90 -3.90 -5.95
CA ILE A 29 -14.08 -3.64 -6.78
C ILE A 29 -15.02 -2.70 -6.03
N HIS A 30 -14.85 -1.39 -6.26
CA HIS A 30 -15.70 -0.37 -5.65
C HIS A 30 -16.92 0.03 -6.50
N VAL A 31 -17.14 -0.68 -7.61
CA VAL A 31 -18.30 -0.53 -8.48
C VAL A 31 -18.89 -1.92 -8.75
N PRO A 32 -20.21 -2.11 -8.90
CA PRO A 32 -20.77 -3.41 -9.22
C PRO A 32 -20.20 -3.95 -10.56
N VAL A 33 -19.47 -5.06 -10.50
CA VAL A 33 -18.89 -5.73 -11.68
C VAL A 33 -19.50 -7.11 -11.82
N LYS A 34 -19.81 -7.51 -13.06
CA LYS A 34 -20.24 -8.88 -13.38
C LYS A 34 -19.04 -9.71 -13.80
N HIS A 35 -19.01 -10.97 -13.38
CA HIS A 35 -18.01 -11.92 -13.85
C HIS A 35 -18.09 -12.05 -15.39
N PRO A 36 -16.95 -12.01 -16.11
CA PRO A 36 -16.96 -11.94 -17.57
C PRO A 36 -17.65 -13.14 -18.23
N ILE A 37 -17.51 -14.33 -17.63
CA ILE A 37 -18.10 -15.59 -18.10
C ILE A 37 -19.52 -15.78 -17.55
N THR A 38 -19.68 -15.95 -16.23
CA THR A 38 -20.97 -16.29 -15.61
C THR A 38 -22.00 -15.16 -15.59
N LYS A 39 -21.60 -13.91 -15.85
CA LYS A 39 -22.43 -12.69 -15.78
C LYS A 39 -23.07 -12.41 -14.41
N GLN A 40 -22.77 -13.21 -13.39
CA GLN A 40 -23.21 -12.95 -12.03
C GLN A 40 -22.41 -11.78 -11.42
N PRO A 41 -22.98 -11.01 -10.48
CA PRO A 41 -22.22 -10.02 -9.72
C PRO A 41 -21.02 -10.67 -9.05
N LYS A 42 -19.83 -10.10 -9.22
CA LYS A 42 -18.67 -10.45 -8.40
C LYS A 42 -18.97 -9.99 -6.97
N PRO A 43 -18.73 -10.82 -5.94
CA PRO A 43 -18.78 -10.35 -4.56
C PRO A 43 -17.76 -9.22 -4.38
N HIS A 44 -18.07 -8.27 -3.50
CA HIS A 44 -17.09 -7.28 -3.05
C HIS A 44 -15.94 -8.03 -2.40
N CYS A 45 -14.76 -7.97 -3.00
CA CYS A 45 -13.54 -8.47 -2.39
C CYS A 45 -12.85 -7.28 -1.76
N GLN A 46 -12.71 -7.29 -0.44
CA GLN A 46 -12.00 -6.26 0.29
C GLN A 46 -10.50 -6.45 0.04
N GLY A 47 -9.72 -5.38 -0.07
CA GLY A 47 -8.27 -5.53 -0.21
C GLY A 47 -7.62 -6.12 1.05
N GLU A 48 -8.28 -6.01 2.21
CA GLU A 48 -7.93 -6.72 3.44
C GLU A 48 -8.17 -8.23 3.39
N ASP A 49 -9.07 -8.72 2.52
CA ASP A 49 -9.29 -10.16 2.35
C ASP A 49 -8.03 -10.88 1.89
N ILE A 50 -7.09 -10.17 1.25
CA ILE A 50 -5.77 -10.71 0.88
C ILE A 50 -5.05 -11.22 2.14
N VAL A 51 -5.15 -10.48 3.25
CA VAL A 51 -4.47 -10.81 4.49
C VAL A 51 -5.07 -12.08 5.09
N TYR A 52 -6.39 -12.28 5.04
CA TYR A 52 -7.02 -13.53 5.47
C TYR A 52 -6.72 -14.70 4.53
N LYS A 53 -6.76 -14.45 3.22
CA LYS A 53 -6.41 -15.46 2.22
C LYS A 53 -4.96 -15.90 2.37
N TRP A 54 -4.09 -14.99 2.79
CA TRP A 54 -2.69 -15.28 3.05
C TRP A 54 -2.51 -16.28 4.20
N ASP A 55 -3.30 -16.23 5.26
CA ASP A 55 -3.24 -17.23 6.35
C ASP A 55 -3.57 -18.64 5.85
N GLU A 56 -4.53 -18.76 4.94
CA GLU A 56 -4.87 -20.04 4.29
C GLU A 56 -3.75 -20.53 3.35
N ILE A 57 -3.03 -19.60 2.72
CA ILE A 57 -1.92 -19.92 1.82
C ILE A 57 -0.71 -20.34 2.63
N TYR A 58 -0.26 -19.51 3.57
CA TYR A 58 0.98 -19.64 4.31
C TYR A 58 0.73 -20.19 5.73
N ASP A 59 0.16 -21.39 5.77
CA ASP A 59 -0.12 -22.14 7.00
C ASP A 59 1.12 -22.91 7.51
N ASP A 60 0.97 -23.57 8.65
CA ASP A 60 2.03 -24.38 9.29
C ASP A 60 2.63 -25.44 8.35
N LYS A 61 1.84 -25.95 7.38
CA LYS A 61 2.32 -26.94 6.41
C LYS A 61 3.32 -26.30 5.45
N ILE A 62 3.08 -25.07 5.01
CA ILE A 62 4.04 -24.33 4.16
C ILE A 62 5.23 -23.86 4.98
N LYS A 63 5.01 -23.33 6.19
CA LYS A 63 6.09 -22.92 7.10
C LYS A 63 7.04 -24.08 7.43
N GLY A 64 6.53 -25.31 7.47
CA GLY A 64 7.32 -26.52 7.69
C GLY A 64 8.16 -26.99 6.48
N ILE A 65 8.01 -26.39 5.29
CA ILE A 65 8.80 -26.76 4.11
C ILE A 65 10.21 -26.22 4.26
N VAL A 66 11.18 -27.13 4.21
CA VAL A 66 12.59 -26.80 4.27
C VAL A 66 13.10 -26.53 2.86
N VAL A 67 13.77 -25.39 2.68
CA VAL A 67 14.50 -25.04 1.47
C VAL A 67 15.98 -24.88 1.80
N GLU A 68 16.85 -25.22 0.86
CA GLU A 68 18.28 -25.00 1.01
C GLU A 68 18.59 -23.51 0.86
N THR A 69 19.36 -22.98 1.81
CA THR A 69 19.88 -21.61 1.80
C THR A 69 21.41 -21.66 1.87
N GLU A 70 22.06 -20.50 1.86
CA GLU A 70 23.51 -20.41 1.99
C GLU A 70 24.05 -20.85 3.36
N THR A 71 23.30 -20.63 4.43
CA THR A 71 23.72 -21.04 5.79
C THR A 71 23.27 -22.46 6.15
N GLY A 72 22.74 -23.19 5.18
CA GLY A 72 22.22 -24.55 5.32
C GLY A 72 20.70 -24.64 5.12
N PRO A 73 20.07 -25.75 5.55
CA PRO A 73 18.63 -25.93 5.44
C PRO A 73 17.87 -24.88 6.25
N SER A 74 16.78 -24.36 5.69
CA SER A 74 15.94 -23.37 6.37
C SER A 74 15.29 -23.96 7.62
N THR A 75 15.14 -23.17 8.69
CA THR A 75 14.53 -23.65 9.94
C THR A 75 13.03 -23.94 9.75
N PRO A 76 12.57 -25.20 9.91
CA PRO A 76 11.16 -25.53 9.71
C PRO A 76 10.26 -24.84 10.75
N GLY A 77 9.11 -24.33 10.31
CA GLY A 77 8.06 -23.81 11.18
C GLY A 77 8.35 -22.46 11.83
N LYS A 78 9.44 -21.78 11.43
CA LYS A 78 9.78 -20.42 11.86
C LYS A 78 9.48 -19.44 10.75
N ASP A 79 8.77 -18.37 11.07
CA ASP A 79 8.59 -17.26 10.15
C ASP A 79 9.89 -16.43 10.05
N TYR A 80 10.03 -15.68 8.97
CA TYR A 80 11.14 -14.75 8.76
C TYR A 80 11.29 -13.74 9.92
N VAL A 81 10.19 -13.49 10.63
CA VAL A 81 10.10 -12.55 11.75
C VAL A 81 10.50 -13.17 13.11
N ASP A 82 10.49 -14.50 13.27
CA ASP A 82 10.38 -15.15 14.58
C ASP A 82 11.69 -15.41 15.35
N ASP A 83 12.86 -15.50 14.70
CA ASP A 83 14.12 -15.84 15.42
C ASP A 83 15.39 -15.39 14.69
N ILE A 84 16.22 -14.55 15.32
CA ILE A 84 17.43 -13.91 14.74
C ILE A 84 18.54 -14.91 14.43
N ASN A 85 18.49 -16.07 15.06
CA ASN A 85 19.44 -17.16 14.85
C ASN A 85 18.87 -18.26 13.93
N ALA A 86 17.58 -18.20 13.63
CA ALA A 86 17.00 -19.09 12.64
C ALA A 86 17.47 -18.66 11.25
N ASN A 87 17.46 -19.62 10.34
CA ASN A 87 17.73 -19.43 8.93
C ASN A 87 16.39 -19.49 8.17
N PRO A 88 15.50 -18.49 8.30
CA PRO A 88 14.16 -18.58 7.74
C PRO A 88 14.17 -18.28 6.24
N ALA A 89 13.41 -19.05 5.48
CA ALA A 89 13.18 -18.78 4.08
C ALA A 89 12.04 -17.77 3.88
N MET A 90 12.09 -16.98 2.81
CA MET A 90 10.95 -16.15 2.45
C MET A 90 9.77 -17.04 2.06
N PRO A 91 8.52 -16.64 2.37
CA PRO A 91 7.33 -17.43 2.06
C PRO A 91 7.25 -17.87 0.60
N TYR A 92 7.62 -16.99 -0.35
CA TYR A 92 7.59 -17.34 -1.76
C TYR A 92 8.56 -18.47 -2.14
N GLN A 93 9.69 -18.61 -1.44
CA GLN A 93 10.67 -19.68 -1.71
C GLN A 93 10.11 -21.04 -1.29
N GLN A 94 9.46 -21.11 -0.12
CA GLN A 94 8.77 -22.32 0.35
C GLN A 94 7.61 -22.69 -0.56
N LEU A 95 6.82 -21.70 -0.99
CA LEU A 95 5.76 -21.90 -1.97
C LEU A 95 6.33 -22.40 -3.31
N ARG A 96 7.42 -21.80 -3.82
CA ARG A 96 8.09 -22.27 -5.04
C ARG A 96 8.60 -23.70 -4.89
N ALA A 97 9.17 -24.07 -3.76
CA ALA A 97 9.65 -25.43 -3.53
C ALA A 97 8.52 -26.46 -3.60
N LEU A 98 7.31 -26.11 -3.11
CA LEU A 98 6.13 -26.96 -3.22
C LEU A 98 5.53 -27.00 -4.63
N LEU A 99 5.37 -25.83 -5.25
CA LEU A 99 4.64 -25.67 -6.51
C LEU A 99 5.52 -25.99 -7.74
N GLY A 100 6.84 -25.89 -7.58
CA GLY A 100 7.82 -25.88 -8.66
C GLY A 100 7.61 -24.71 -9.62
N ASP A 101 8.08 -24.89 -10.86
CA ASP A 101 7.81 -23.96 -11.97
C ASP A 101 6.37 -24.09 -12.50
N GLY A 102 5.55 -24.94 -11.88
CA GLY A 102 4.10 -24.82 -11.87
C GLY A 102 3.36 -25.04 -13.21
N GLY A 103 3.98 -25.69 -14.19
CA GLY A 103 3.28 -26.04 -15.43
C GLY A 103 2.85 -24.80 -16.25
N ARG A 104 1.59 -24.75 -16.74
CA ARG A 104 1.12 -23.78 -17.77
C ARG A 104 0.69 -22.39 -17.26
N TRP A 105 0.90 -22.03 -15.99
CA TRP A 105 0.48 -20.72 -15.47
C TRP A 105 1.65 -19.74 -15.34
N LYS A 106 1.42 -18.56 -14.75
CA LYS A 106 2.41 -17.46 -14.66
C LYS A 106 3.59 -17.70 -13.70
N TRP A 107 3.69 -18.89 -13.11
CA TRP A 107 4.67 -19.20 -12.05
C TRP A 107 6.12 -18.93 -12.42
N PRO A 108 6.64 -19.39 -13.58
CA PRO A 108 8.05 -19.20 -13.91
C PRO A 108 8.43 -17.71 -13.96
N GLU A 109 7.53 -16.87 -14.47
CA GLU A 109 7.74 -15.43 -14.55
C GLU A 109 7.69 -14.76 -13.17
N ILE A 110 6.72 -15.15 -12.34
CA ILE A 110 6.57 -14.64 -10.96
C ILE A 110 7.84 -14.94 -10.16
N TRP A 111 8.28 -16.20 -10.17
CA TRP A 111 9.47 -16.65 -9.43
C TRP A 111 10.71 -15.94 -9.92
N LYS A 112 10.92 -15.89 -11.24
CA LYS A 112 12.04 -15.15 -11.82
C LYS A 112 12.06 -13.70 -11.38
N ASN A 113 10.92 -13.01 -11.41
CA ASN A 113 10.85 -11.59 -11.04
C ASN A 113 11.14 -11.36 -9.55
N LEU A 114 10.73 -12.27 -8.66
CA LEU A 114 11.07 -12.20 -7.22
C LEU A 114 12.54 -12.54 -6.96
N ASP A 115 13.09 -13.47 -7.73
CA ASP A 115 14.47 -13.92 -7.61
C ASP A 115 15.47 -12.80 -7.97
N VAL A 116 15.19 -12.04 -9.03
CA VAL A 116 16.06 -10.94 -9.49
C VAL A 116 15.99 -9.68 -8.64
N LEU A 117 15.14 -9.64 -7.60
CA LEU A 117 15.09 -8.48 -6.70
C LEU A 117 16.40 -8.39 -5.90
N PRO A 118 17.06 -7.22 -5.88
CA PRO A 118 18.35 -7.08 -5.21
C PRO A 118 18.19 -7.18 -3.69
N ARG A 119 18.77 -8.20 -3.07
CA ARG A 119 18.74 -8.42 -1.60
C ARG A 119 20.01 -7.90 -0.95
N ARG A 120 19.98 -7.02 0.05
CA ARG A 120 21.19 -6.32 0.56
C ARG A 120 21.73 -6.83 1.90
N GLY A 121 21.11 -7.84 2.50
CA GLY A 121 21.51 -8.40 3.80
C GLY A 121 22.56 -9.52 3.71
N PRO A 122 23.30 -9.80 4.81
CA PRO A 122 24.37 -10.80 4.85
C PRO A 122 23.91 -12.26 4.73
N ALA A 123 22.63 -12.54 4.99
CA ALA A 123 22.11 -13.90 5.02
C ALA A 123 21.96 -14.59 3.65
N TRP A 124 22.27 -13.92 2.52
CA TRP A 124 21.72 -14.32 1.21
C TRP A 124 22.60 -14.07 -0.03
N ARG A 125 23.95 -14.00 0.08
CA ARG A 125 24.79 -13.78 -1.12
C ARG A 125 25.99 -14.76 -1.27
N HIS A 126 25.87 -15.70 -2.21
CA HIS A 126 26.94 -16.33 -3.00
C HIS A 126 26.66 -16.20 -4.52
N ILE A 127 27.72 -16.23 -5.32
CA ILE A 127 27.69 -16.10 -6.78
C ILE A 127 27.02 -17.29 -7.49
N ASP A 128 26.73 -18.37 -6.76
CA ASP A 128 26.25 -19.65 -7.32
C ASP A 128 24.76 -19.92 -7.05
N ASP A 129 24.05 -19.01 -6.36
CA ASP A 129 22.60 -19.11 -6.20
C ASP A 129 21.90 -18.95 -7.57
N PRO A 130 21.11 -19.94 -8.03
CA PRO A 130 20.34 -19.84 -9.28
C PRO A 130 19.41 -18.63 -9.34
N SER A 131 18.97 -18.10 -8.20
CA SER A 131 18.15 -16.89 -8.07
C SER A 131 18.95 -15.60 -8.36
N ASN A 132 20.28 -15.66 -8.27
CA ASN A 132 21.18 -14.52 -8.27
C ASN A 132 21.73 -14.17 -9.67
N LEU A 133 21.27 -14.87 -10.72
CA LEU A 133 21.80 -14.79 -12.10
C LEU A 133 23.35 -14.82 -12.18
N GLY A 134 24.00 -15.34 -11.14
CA GLY A 134 25.43 -15.45 -10.91
C GLY A 134 26.30 -14.19 -11.03
N LYS A 135 25.81 -12.98 -10.68
CA LYS A 135 26.54 -11.74 -11.08
C LYS A 135 26.70 -10.59 -10.06
N ILE A 136 26.16 -10.63 -8.84
CA ILE A 136 26.20 -9.44 -7.96
C ILE A 136 26.61 -9.77 -6.51
N GLU A 137 27.86 -9.47 -6.15
CA GLU A 137 28.37 -9.49 -4.77
C GLU A 137 27.58 -8.57 -3.84
N ASN A 138 27.47 -8.92 -2.55
CA ASN A 138 26.74 -8.12 -1.56
C ASN A 138 27.37 -6.72 -1.45
N PRO A 139 26.67 -5.63 -1.80
CA PRO A 139 27.22 -4.30 -1.66
C PRO A 139 27.38 -3.91 -0.19
N ASN A 140 26.66 -4.56 0.75
CA ASN A 140 26.65 -4.20 2.16
C ASN A 140 26.70 -5.44 3.09
N PRO A 141 27.82 -6.19 3.14
CA PRO A 141 27.92 -7.41 3.96
C PRO A 141 27.85 -7.14 5.47
N GLN A 142 28.00 -5.90 5.90
CA GLN A 142 27.97 -5.44 7.29
C GLN A 142 26.57 -5.05 7.81
N ILE A 143 25.49 -5.19 7.03
CA ILE A 143 24.14 -4.90 7.53
C ILE A 143 23.72 -5.91 8.59
N VAL A 144 23.37 -5.42 9.78
CA VAL A 144 22.79 -6.24 10.85
C VAL A 144 21.26 -6.27 10.70
N PRO A 145 20.60 -7.45 10.77
CA PRO A 145 19.14 -7.53 10.79
C PRO A 145 18.54 -6.71 11.93
N LEU A 146 17.52 -5.91 11.62
CA LEU A 146 16.79 -5.08 12.59
C LEU A 146 15.32 -5.49 12.60
N LYS A 147 14.66 -5.33 13.75
CA LYS A 147 13.21 -5.42 13.89
C LYS A 147 12.59 -4.05 13.61
N CYS A 148 12.06 -3.86 12.41
CA CYS A 148 11.51 -2.61 11.93
C CYS A 148 9.98 -2.57 12.06
N LEU A 149 9.45 -1.48 12.62
CA LEU A 149 8.03 -1.15 12.57
C LEU A 149 7.78 -0.07 11.51
N VAL A 150 6.88 -0.38 10.57
CA VAL A 150 6.32 0.60 9.62
C VAL A 150 4.88 0.91 10.02
N VAL A 151 4.59 2.17 10.35
CA VAL A 151 3.25 2.60 10.74
C VAL A 151 2.50 3.10 9.49
N GLY A 152 1.53 2.32 9.02
CA GLY A 152 0.65 2.64 7.88
C GLY A 152 0.84 1.74 6.66
N GLY A 153 -0.23 1.08 6.22
CA GLY A 153 -0.30 0.20 5.05
C GLY A 153 -0.64 0.92 3.74
N GLY A 154 -0.26 2.20 3.62
CA GLY A 154 -0.36 2.95 2.36
C GLY A 154 0.67 2.50 1.32
N PRO A 155 0.59 2.99 0.06
CA PRO A 155 1.58 2.65 -0.96
C PRO A 155 3.03 2.88 -0.53
N VAL A 156 3.30 4.01 0.14
CA VAL A 156 4.65 4.36 0.63
C VAL A 156 5.12 3.37 1.71
N GLY A 157 4.27 3.07 2.70
CA GLY A 157 4.62 2.14 3.78
C GLY A 157 4.87 0.72 3.29
N LEU A 158 4.01 0.21 2.41
CA LEU A 158 4.21 -1.11 1.79
C LEU A 158 5.49 -1.15 0.93
N ARG A 159 5.74 -0.10 0.14
CA ARG A 159 6.95 -0.02 -0.68
C ARG A 159 8.22 0.04 0.16
N LEU A 160 8.21 0.79 1.26
CA LEU A 160 9.31 0.84 2.23
C LEU A 160 9.53 -0.52 2.89
N ALA A 161 8.46 -1.19 3.31
CA ALA A 161 8.55 -2.52 3.91
C ALA A 161 9.20 -3.56 2.98
N ILE A 162 8.86 -3.50 1.68
CA ILE A 162 9.51 -4.32 0.66
C ILE A 162 11.02 -4.03 0.57
N GLU A 163 11.46 -2.77 0.59
CA GLU A 163 12.91 -2.48 0.63
C GLU A 163 13.57 -2.98 1.91
N LEU A 164 12.91 -2.79 3.06
CA LEU A 164 13.47 -3.19 4.35
C LEU A 164 13.65 -4.71 4.45
N VAL A 165 12.65 -5.49 3.99
CA VAL A 165 12.75 -6.96 4.00
C VAL A 165 13.79 -7.47 2.99
N LEU A 166 13.90 -6.84 1.80
CA LEU A 166 14.98 -7.12 0.86
C LEU A 166 16.36 -6.68 1.42
N GLY A 167 16.38 -5.70 2.32
CA GLY A 167 17.57 -5.30 3.09
C GLY A 167 18.02 -6.32 4.14
N GLY A 168 17.20 -7.34 4.43
CA GLY A 168 17.48 -8.33 5.47
C GLY A 168 16.90 -7.98 6.84
N HIS A 169 16.01 -6.99 6.93
CA HIS A 169 15.35 -6.60 8.18
C HIS A 169 14.02 -7.32 8.35
N ARG A 170 13.63 -7.57 9.61
CA ARG A 170 12.30 -8.08 9.95
C ARG A 170 11.34 -6.92 9.97
N VAL A 171 10.26 -7.01 9.21
CA VAL A 171 9.36 -5.87 9.03
C VAL A 171 7.96 -6.23 9.49
N THR A 172 7.46 -5.44 10.44
CA THR A 172 6.05 -5.43 10.82
C THR A 172 5.41 -4.14 10.32
N ILE A 173 4.23 -4.22 9.71
CA ILE A 173 3.38 -3.08 9.38
C ILE A 173 2.20 -3.03 10.33
N TYR A 174 1.97 -1.89 10.98
CA TYR A 174 0.72 -1.61 11.70
C TYR A 174 -0.23 -0.80 10.80
N GLU A 175 -1.40 -1.36 10.48
CA GLU A 175 -2.47 -0.66 9.77
C GLU A 175 -3.77 -0.64 10.56
N ARG A 176 -4.16 0.54 11.05
CA ARG A 176 -5.33 0.72 11.93
C ARG A 176 -6.69 0.62 11.21
N ARG A 177 -6.74 0.80 9.89
CA ARG A 177 -7.98 0.92 9.12
C ARG A 177 -8.43 -0.43 8.61
N ARG A 178 -9.43 -0.97 9.30
CA ARG A 178 -10.26 -2.09 8.86
C ARG A 178 -11.56 -1.60 8.22
N GLU A 179 -11.97 -2.23 7.14
CA GLU A 179 -13.27 -2.03 6.52
C GLU A 179 -14.36 -2.67 7.40
N ILE A 180 -15.39 -1.90 7.73
CA ILE A 180 -16.57 -2.40 8.43
C ILE A 180 -17.78 -2.01 7.59
N ILE A 181 -18.48 -3.01 7.07
CA ILE A 181 -19.75 -2.84 6.36
C ILE A 181 -20.87 -3.21 7.34
N ASP A 182 -21.86 -2.33 7.43
CA ASP A 182 -23.08 -2.59 8.17
C ASP A 182 -23.92 -3.65 7.42
N ALA A 183 -24.20 -4.77 8.09
CA ALA A 183 -24.83 -5.94 7.46
C ALA A 183 -26.27 -5.67 7.00
N GLU A 184 -26.97 -4.73 7.61
CA GLU A 184 -28.37 -4.40 7.31
C GLU A 184 -28.50 -3.40 6.15
N SER A 185 -27.68 -2.35 6.16
CA SER A 185 -27.72 -1.27 5.16
C SER A 185 -26.81 -1.49 3.96
N GLY A 186 -25.82 -2.38 4.08
CA GLY A 186 -24.79 -2.62 3.05
C GLY A 186 -23.87 -1.41 2.82
N LYS A 187 -23.85 -0.44 3.75
CA LYS A 187 -23.01 0.76 3.67
C LYS A 187 -21.78 0.64 4.57
N TYR A 188 -20.73 1.41 4.24
CA TYR A 188 -19.53 1.49 5.06
C TYR A 188 -19.83 2.17 6.41
N GLU A 189 -19.65 1.44 7.52
CA GLU A 189 -19.52 2.01 8.87
C GLU A 189 -18.09 2.55 9.08
N LYS A 190 -17.08 1.80 8.61
CA LYS A 190 -15.67 2.21 8.63
C LYS A 190 -15.01 1.93 7.29
N VAL A 191 -14.29 2.91 6.77
CA VAL A 191 -13.53 2.82 5.53
C VAL A 191 -12.18 2.16 5.84
N GLY A 192 -11.91 1.01 5.21
CA GLY A 192 -10.66 0.27 5.33
C GLY A 192 -9.49 0.92 4.58
N PHE A 193 -8.31 0.29 4.66
CA PHE A 193 -7.10 0.87 4.06
C PHE A 193 -7.10 0.83 2.53
N THR A 194 -7.80 -0.12 1.90
CA THR A 194 -7.89 -0.28 0.43
C THR A 194 -9.14 0.33 -0.20
N ASN A 195 -9.86 1.22 0.48
CA ASN A 195 -11.10 1.80 -0.06
C ASN A 195 -10.91 3.11 -0.81
N ARG A 196 -9.67 3.55 -1.00
CA ARG A 196 -9.35 4.82 -1.65
C ARG A 196 -9.11 4.60 -3.13
N VAL A 197 -10.03 5.10 -3.94
CA VAL A 197 -10.03 4.84 -5.39
C VAL A 197 -9.49 6.00 -6.23
N ASN A 198 -9.13 7.11 -5.58
CA ASN A 198 -8.49 8.25 -6.23
C ASN A 198 -7.17 7.79 -6.87
N ARG A 199 -6.82 8.37 -8.02
CA ARG A 199 -5.69 7.90 -8.82
C ARG A 199 -4.55 8.91 -8.85
N PRO A 200 -3.48 8.74 -8.07
CA PRO A 200 -2.27 9.55 -8.20
C PRO A 200 -1.61 9.36 -9.56
N HIS A 201 -0.95 10.42 -10.02
CA HIS A 201 -0.02 10.33 -11.13
C HIS A 201 1.19 9.47 -10.75
N ILE A 202 1.68 8.67 -11.67
CA ILE A 202 2.89 7.88 -11.53
C ILE A 202 3.86 8.22 -12.66
N ASN A 203 5.09 8.51 -12.29
CA ASN A 203 6.19 8.71 -13.23
C ASN A 203 6.63 7.36 -13.83
N ASN A 204 7.33 7.42 -14.97
CA ASN A 204 7.84 6.21 -15.64
C ASN A 204 8.72 5.35 -14.74
N PHE A 205 9.52 5.95 -13.86
CA PHE A 205 10.35 5.18 -12.93
C PHE A 205 9.49 4.43 -11.89
N CYS A 206 8.43 5.05 -11.35
CA CYS A 206 7.50 4.40 -10.43
C CYS A 206 6.78 3.26 -11.13
N ARG A 207 6.33 3.46 -12.37
CA ARG A 207 5.70 2.40 -13.17
C ARG A 207 6.66 1.23 -13.37
N ASN A 208 7.91 1.50 -13.74
CA ASN A 208 8.91 0.45 -13.96
C ASN A 208 9.25 -0.29 -12.67
N ASP A 209 9.27 0.39 -11.53
CA ASP A 209 9.45 -0.20 -10.21
C ASP A 209 8.28 -1.13 -9.86
N LEU A 210 7.03 -0.68 -10.05
CA LEU A 210 5.85 -1.53 -9.84
C LEU A 210 5.81 -2.73 -10.81
N ASP A 211 6.26 -2.57 -12.06
CA ASP A 211 6.34 -3.66 -13.04
C ASP A 211 7.37 -4.71 -12.59
N ARG A 212 8.53 -4.27 -12.07
CA ARG A 212 9.56 -5.15 -11.47
C ARG A 212 9.03 -5.93 -10.27
N LEU A 213 8.15 -5.33 -9.47
CA LEU A 213 7.46 -5.97 -8.36
C LEU A 213 6.25 -6.83 -8.82
N ASN A 214 6.37 -7.49 -9.97
CA ASN A 214 5.34 -8.36 -10.54
C ASN A 214 3.99 -7.66 -10.85
N GLY A 215 4.01 -6.37 -11.17
CA GLY A 215 2.82 -5.56 -11.49
C GLY A 215 1.82 -6.24 -12.44
N ARG A 216 2.30 -6.79 -13.55
CA ARG A 216 1.46 -7.49 -14.56
C ARG A 216 0.98 -8.88 -14.13
N ASN A 217 1.64 -9.47 -13.14
CA ASN A 217 1.38 -10.84 -12.71
C ASN A 217 0.44 -10.88 -11.50
N PHE A 218 0.57 -9.93 -10.57
CA PHE A 218 -0.21 -9.86 -9.34
C PHE A 218 -1.52 -9.07 -9.49
N MET A 219 -1.74 -8.48 -10.65
CA MET A 219 -2.99 -7.83 -11.01
C MET A 219 -3.65 -8.54 -12.18
N THR A 220 -4.98 -8.43 -12.27
CA THR A 220 -5.71 -8.97 -13.42
C THR A 220 -5.40 -8.16 -14.68
N PRO A 221 -5.66 -8.71 -15.88
CA PRO A 221 -5.51 -7.95 -17.12
C PRO A 221 -6.34 -6.65 -17.13
N LYS A 222 -7.48 -6.64 -16.43
CA LYS A 222 -8.31 -5.44 -16.30
C LYS A 222 -7.62 -4.40 -15.42
N MET A 223 -7.12 -4.76 -14.24
CA MET A 223 -6.37 -3.82 -13.39
C MET A 223 -5.05 -3.32 -14.03
N CYS A 224 -4.43 -4.14 -14.89
CA CYS A 224 -3.25 -3.71 -15.66
C CYS A 224 -3.55 -2.59 -16.66
N TYR A 225 -4.83 -2.38 -16.98
CA TYR A 225 -5.26 -1.28 -17.82
C TYR A 225 -5.57 -0.01 -17.00
N PRO A 226 -5.06 1.16 -17.40
CA PRO A 226 -4.12 1.39 -18.49
C PRO A 226 -2.66 1.42 -18.01
N VAL A 227 -2.41 1.31 -16.70
CA VAL A 227 -1.11 1.57 -16.06
C VAL A 227 0.06 0.79 -16.66
N PHE A 228 -0.11 -0.49 -16.98
CA PHE A 228 0.93 -1.33 -17.56
C PHE A 228 0.77 -1.55 -19.07
N THR A 229 -0.39 -1.25 -19.62
CA THR A 229 -0.75 -1.57 -21.01
C THR A 229 -0.72 -0.37 -21.95
N ASN A 230 -0.83 0.85 -21.44
CA ASN A 230 -0.75 2.09 -22.20
C ASN A 230 0.51 2.87 -21.80
N THR A 231 1.32 3.30 -22.77
CA THR A 231 2.53 4.09 -22.53
C THR A 231 2.24 5.56 -22.20
N SER A 232 1.09 6.09 -22.66
CA SER A 232 0.67 7.47 -22.39
C SER A 232 -0.06 7.65 -21.07
N THR A 233 -0.51 6.57 -20.44
CA THR A 233 -1.15 6.62 -19.12
C THR A 233 -0.13 6.69 -18.01
N SER A 234 -0.44 7.54 -17.05
CA SER A 234 0.46 7.88 -15.97
C SER A 234 -0.26 7.90 -14.63
N SER A 235 -1.19 6.99 -14.36
CA SER A 235 -1.87 6.90 -13.06
C SER A 235 -2.24 5.47 -12.65
N ILE A 236 -2.33 5.25 -11.34
CA ILE A 236 -2.80 4.02 -10.70
C ILE A 236 -3.76 4.37 -9.55
N GLY A 237 -4.76 3.54 -9.27
CA GLY A 237 -5.59 3.68 -8.06
C GLY A 237 -4.76 3.46 -6.79
N ILE A 238 -5.07 4.20 -5.72
CA ILE A 238 -4.38 4.03 -4.44
C ILE A 238 -4.60 2.60 -3.92
N ASP A 239 -5.84 2.13 -3.95
CA ASP A 239 -6.27 0.76 -3.67
C ASP A 239 -5.56 -0.30 -4.54
N GLU A 240 -5.51 -0.08 -5.86
CA GLU A 240 -4.85 -0.98 -6.81
C GLU A 240 -3.34 -1.10 -6.49
N CYS A 241 -2.70 0.02 -6.19
CA CYS A 241 -1.29 0.08 -5.79
C CYS A 241 -1.06 -0.62 -4.44
N GLN A 242 -1.93 -0.39 -3.45
CA GLN A 242 -1.87 -1.06 -2.15
C GLN A 242 -1.99 -2.57 -2.29
N MET A 243 -2.96 -3.08 -3.05
CA MET A 243 -3.13 -4.52 -3.24
C MET A 243 -1.94 -5.16 -3.95
N LEU A 244 -1.40 -4.51 -4.98
CA LEU A 244 -0.19 -4.98 -5.67
C LEU A 244 1.00 -5.10 -4.71
N LEU A 245 1.26 -4.03 -3.95
CA LEU A 245 2.38 -4.00 -3.01
C LEU A 245 2.17 -4.95 -1.83
N LEU A 246 0.93 -5.11 -1.33
CA LEU A 246 0.61 -6.05 -0.26
C LEU A 246 0.87 -7.50 -0.66
N LYS A 247 0.42 -7.91 -1.86
CA LYS A 247 0.71 -9.26 -2.40
C LYS A 247 2.21 -9.53 -2.43
N THR A 248 2.99 -8.53 -2.85
CA THR A 248 4.46 -8.63 -2.90
C THR A 248 5.07 -8.68 -1.50
N ALA A 249 4.64 -7.81 -0.59
CA ALA A 249 5.14 -7.72 0.77
C ALA A 249 4.92 -9.04 1.54
N LEU A 250 3.73 -9.64 1.42
CA LEU A 250 3.40 -10.91 2.06
C LEU A 250 4.27 -12.06 1.52
N LEU A 251 4.47 -12.14 0.20
CA LEU A 251 5.34 -13.14 -0.43
C LEU A 251 6.80 -13.02 0.02
N LEU A 252 7.26 -11.81 0.34
CA LEU A 252 8.60 -11.55 0.84
C LEU A 252 8.75 -11.72 2.37
N GLY A 253 7.66 -11.99 3.10
CA GLY A 253 7.71 -12.23 4.54
C GLY A 253 7.55 -10.97 5.41
N VAL A 254 6.93 -9.91 4.89
CA VAL A 254 6.51 -8.77 5.72
C VAL A 254 5.31 -9.18 6.57
N ASN A 255 5.40 -9.00 7.88
CA ASN A 255 4.28 -9.21 8.80
C ASN A 255 3.32 -8.01 8.71
N PHE A 256 2.11 -8.23 8.22
CA PHE A 256 1.10 -7.18 8.06
C PHE A 256 0.01 -7.31 9.12
N GLU A 257 0.03 -6.42 10.11
CA GLU A 257 -0.90 -6.42 11.24
C GLU A 257 -2.03 -5.41 11.02
N LEU A 258 -3.13 -5.94 10.47
CA LEU A 258 -4.33 -5.17 10.18
C LEU A 258 -5.20 -5.05 11.44
N GLY A 259 -5.70 -3.85 11.73
CA GLY A 259 -6.47 -3.53 12.92
C GLY A 259 -5.60 -3.07 14.11
N VAL A 260 -4.27 -3.04 13.94
CA VAL A 260 -3.33 -2.54 14.94
C VAL A 260 -2.97 -1.09 14.63
N GLY A 261 -3.08 -0.22 15.64
CA GLY A 261 -2.86 1.21 15.51
C GLY A 261 -1.81 1.72 16.48
N TYR A 262 -0.82 2.43 15.93
CA TYR A 262 0.17 3.18 16.71
C TYR A 262 -0.47 4.27 17.58
N LYS A 263 0.02 4.40 18.81
CA LYS A 263 -0.33 5.44 19.78
C LYS A 263 0.82 6.38 20.07
N ASN A 264 1.92 5.86 20.57
CA ASN A 264 3.13 6.59 20.93
C ASN A 264 4.35 5.64 20.86
N ALA A 265 5.55 6.17 21.03
CA ALA A 265 6.74 5.37 21.27
C ALA A 265 7.77 6.16 22.08
N GLU A 266 8.54 5.44 22.88
CA GLU A 266 9.65 5.98 23.66
C GLU A 266 10.91 5.15 23.40
N ILE A 267 12.07 5.79 23.53
CA ILE A 267 13.33 5.05 23.46
C ILE A 267 13.62 4.48 24.84
N ASP A 268 13.89 3.18 24.88
CA ASP A 268 14.31 2.46 26.06
C ASP A 268 15.57 1.64 25.78
N ILE A 269 16.45 1.56 26.78
CA ILE A 269 17.74 0.88 26.70
C ILE A 269 17.57 -0.52 27.25
N GLU A 270 17.59 -1.52 26.37
CA GLU A 270 17.32 -2.90 26.75
C GLU A 270 18.45 -3.51 27.59
N ASN A 271 19.69 -3.12 27.31
CA ASN A 271 20.87 -3.63 28.01
C ASN A 271 21.80 -2.48 28.36
N GLU A 272 21.93 -2.24 29.66
CA GLU A 272 22.76 -1.17 30.22
C GLU A 272 24.22 -1.22 29.75
N LYS A 273 24.75 -2.42 29.41
CA LYS A 273 26.15 -2.58 28.99
C LYS A 273 26.42 -2.13 27.56
N ASN A 274 25.50 -2.43 26.64
CA ASN A 274 25.68 -2.11 25.21
C ASN A 274 24.94 -0.83 24.80
N GLN A 275 24.19 -0.22 25.73
CA GLN A 275 23.39 1.00 25.54
C GLN A 275 22.53 0.96 24.27
N ARG A 276 22.10 -0.23 23.82
CA ARG A 276 21.37 -0.38 22.57
C ARG A 276 19.97 0.24 22.73
N PRO A 277 19.67 1.35 22.03
CA PRO A 277 18.36 1.97 22.13
C PRO A 277 17.36 1.16 21.30
N THR A 278 16.21 0.89 21.88
CA THR A 278 15.06 0.26 21.22
C THR A 278 13.84 1.16 21.37
N TRP A 279 12.95 1.13 20.39
CA TRP A 279 11.66 1.78 20.48
C TRP A 279 10.68 0.88 21.20
N LEU A 280 10.21 1.30 22.38
CA LEU A 280 9.04 0.73 23.02
C LEU A 280 7.81 1.42 22.45
N VAL A 281 7.03 0.70 21.65
CA VAL A 281 5.90 1.25 20.89
C VAL A 281 4.58 0.89 21.54
N ASP A 282 3.79 1.91 21.88
CA ASP A 282 2.41 1.76 22.34
C ASP A 282 1.47 1.51 21.16
N TYR A 283 0.63 0.49 21.28
CA TYR A 283 -0.36 0.14 20.27
C TYR A 283 -1.76 -0.05 20.84
N THR A 284 -2.74 0.00 19.94
CA THR A 284 -4.10 -0.51 20.15
C THR A 284 -4.46 -1.54 19.11
N ALA A 285 -5.17 -2.59 19.49
CA ALA A 285 -5.64 -3.64 18.58
C ALA A 285 -7.16 -3.80 18.65
N ASP A 286 -7.83 -3.86 17.49
CA ASP A 286 -9.24 -4.24 17.44
C ASP A 286 -9.44 -5.72 17.80
N SER A 287 -10.69 -6.13 18.05
CA SER A 287 -11.01 -7.50 18.49
C SER A 287 -10.48 -8.58 17.56
N MET A 288 -10.51 -8.34 16.24
CA MET A 288 -9.98 -9.30 15.25
C MET A 288 -8.46 -9.36 15.29
N ALA A 289 -7.78 -8.22 15.48
CA ALA A 289 -6.34 -8.17 15.64
C ALA A 289 -5.88 -8.84 16.95
N GLN A 290 -6.66 -8.72 18.03
CA GLN A 290 -6.39 -9.41 19.29
C GLN A 290 -6.42 -10.93 19.11
N GLU A 291 -7.46 -11.45 18.47
CA GLU A 291 -7.59 -12.89 18.18
C GLU A 291 -6.50 -13.38 17.23
N ARG A 292 -6.25 -12.65 16.15
CA ARG A 292 -5.33 -13.09 15.08
C ARG A 292 -3.86 -13.01 15.47
N TYR A 293 -3.47 -11.96 16.16
CA TYR A 293 -2.06 -11.68 16.47
C TYR A 293 -1.72 -11.94 17.95
N GLY A 294 -2.66 -12.44 18.75
CA GLY A 294 -2.46 -12.72 20.18
C GLY A 294 -2.16 -11.46 21.00
N LYS A 295 -2.65 -10.30 20.54
CA LYS A 295 -2.40 -9.00 21.18
C LYS A 295 -3.49 -8.67 22.19
N SER A 296 -3.12 -7.93 23.24
CA SER A 296 -4.08 -7.22 24.10
C SER A 296 -4.72 -6.03 23.37
N GLU A 297 -5.87 -5.55 23.87
CA GLU A 297 -6.53 -4.34 23.32
C GLU A 297 -5.59 -3.13 23.28
N THR A 298 -4.80 -2.95 24.33
CA THR A 298 -3.69 -1.99 24.40
C THR A 298 -2.45 -2.71 24.90
N GLY A 299 -1.29 -2.36 24.38
CA GLY A 299 -0.03 -2.95 24.84
C GLY A 299 1.18 -2.24 24.25
N GLU A 300 2.34 -2.81 24.55
CA GLU A 300 3.64 -2.29 24.16
C GLU A 300 4.40 -3.36 23.39
N GLU A 301 5.14 -2.97 22.35
CA GLU A 301 6.02 -3.88 21.62
C GLU A 301 7.32 -3.18 21.24
N ARG A 302 8.44 -3.91 21.37
CA ARG A 302 9.78 -3.41 21.05
C ARG A 302 10.14 -3.55 19.58
N PHE A 303 10.80 -2.53 19.05
CA PHE A 303 11.36 -2.47 17.70
C PHE A 303 12.70 -1.73 17.69
N ASP A 304 13.59 -2.10 16.78
CA ASP A 304 14.88 -1.41 16.58
C ASP A 304 14.74 -0.12 15.77
N ALA A 305 13.76 -0.07 14.87
CA ALA A 305 13.55 1.06 13.98
C ALA A 305 12.06 1.36 13.80
N LEU A 306 11.71 2.64 13.81
CA LEU A 306 10.34 3.13 13.67
C LEU A 306 10.21 4.02 12.42
N PHE A 307 9.27 3.70 11.54
CA PHE A 307 9.02 4.43 10.30
C PHE A 307 7.58 4.94 10.22
N GLY A 308 7.39 6.27 10.23
CA GLY A 308 6.08 6.91 10.12
C GLY A 308 5.59 7.05 8.67
N CYS A 309 4.70 6.15 8.23
CA CYS A 309 4.13 6.11 6.87
C CYS A 309 2.60 6.30 6.85
N ASP A 310 2.04 6.93 7.89
CA ASP A 310 0.59 7.01 8.17
C ASP A 310 -0.11 8.28 7.60
N GLY A 311 0.58 8.98 6.68
CA GLY A 311 0.01 10.03 5.82
C GLY A 311 0.14 11.45 6.37
N GLY A 312 -0.59 12.40 5.76
CA GLY A 312 -0.46 13.83 6.07
C GLY A 312 -0.84 14.23 7.51
N GLN A 313 -1.63 13.40 8.19
CA GLN A 313 -1.97 13.51 9.61
C GLN A 313 -1.26 12.43 10.44
N SER A 314 0.03 12.22 10.14
CA SER A 314 0.87 11.22 10.79
C SER A 314 0.86 11.40 12.31
N LYS A 315 0.53 10.34 13.04
CA LYS A 315 0.67 10.28 14.49
C LYS A 315 2.13 10.18 14.90
N VAL A 316 2.93 9.36 14.20
CA VAL A 316 4.37 9.22 14.47
C VAL A 316 5.05 10.58 14.41
N ARG A 317 4.71 11.42 13.42
CA ARG A 317 5.24 12.78 13.34
C ARG A 317 4.88 13.62 14.57
N VAL A 318 3.65 13.52 15.05
CA VAL A 318 3.15 14.34 16.17
C VAL A 318 3.74 13.88 17.51
N THR A 319 3.91 12.57 17.69
CA THR A 319 4.45 12.02 18.94
C THR A 319 5.97 12.08 19.01
N GLN A 320 6.65 12.11 17.87
CA GLN A 320 8.12 12.11 17.77
C GLN A 320 8.67 13.48 17.36
N GLU A 321 8.07 14.56 17.86
CA GLU A 321 8.48 15.94 17.55
C GLU A 321 9.93 16.22 17.97
N ASP A 322 10.38 15.70 19.10
CA ASP A 322 11.77 15.85 19.58
C ASP A 322 12.80 15.24 18.63
N TRP A 323 12.38 14.29 17.78
CA TRP A 323 13.21 13.59 16.81
C TRP A 323 13.11 14.22 15.42
N LEU A 324 11.89 14.53 14.98
CA LEU A 324 11.60 14.95 13.61
C LEU A 324 11.46 16.47 13.43
N GLY A 325 11.43 17.20 14.54
CA GLY A 325 11.17 18.63 14.63
C GLY A 325 9.69 18.98 14.48
N THR A 326 9.33 20.19 14.90
CA THR A 326 7.96 20.71 14.78
C THR A 326 7.56 20.80 13.30
N PRO A 327 6.38 20.27 12.90
CA PRO A 327 5.90 20.37 11.52
C PRO A 327 5.79 21.84 11.08
N LYS A 328 6.52 22.21 10.03
CA LYS A 328 6.43 23.56 9.45
C LYS A 328 5.28 23.60 8.46
N THR A 329 4.30 24.46 8.72
CA THR A 329 3.23 24.78 7.77
C THR A 329 3.66 25.94 6.89
N ARG A 330 3.48 25.80 5.58
CA ARG A 330 3.66 26.90 4.62
C ARG A 330 2.38 27.09 3.84
N SER A 331 1.78 28.26 3.98
CA SER A 331 0.68 28.71 3.13
C SER A 331 1.27 29.22 1.81
N TYR A 332 0.86 28.62 0.69
CA TYR A 332 1.37 29.02 -0.63
C TYR A 332 0.40 29.95 -1.36
N LYS A 333 -0.77 29.42 -1.68
CA LYS A 333 -1.84 30.13 -2.39
C LYS A 333 -3.16 29.50 -1.99
N LYS A 334 -4.17 30.32 -1.72
CA LYS A 334 -5.52 29.80 -1.47
C LYS A 334 -6.00 28.99 -2.67
N MET A 335 -6.07 27.68 -2.53
CA MET A 335 -6.36 26.75 -3.61
C MET A 335 -7.31 25.68 -3.12
N PHE A 336 -8.38 25.48 -3.87
CA PHE A 336 -9.34 24.42 -3.64
C PHE A 336 -9.29 23.45 -4.81
N GLY A 337 -9.44 22.16 -4.55
CA GLY A 337 -9.59 21.18 -5.61
C GLY A 337 -10.76 20.26 -5.33
N ILE A 338 -11.53 20.00 -6.39
CA ILE A 338 -12.66 19.10 -6.36
C ILE A 338 -12.25 17.86 -7.14
N VAL A 339 -12.29 16.71 -6.50
CA VAL A 339 -12.00 15.43 -7.11
C VAL A 339 -13.29 14.62 -7.22
N SER A 340 -13.42 13.88 -8.31
CA SER A 340 -14.58 13.03 -8.57
C SER A 340 -14.17 11.74 -9.26
N ASN A 341 -14.90 10.67 -8.96
CA ASN A 341 -14.75 9.38 -9.63
C ASN A 341 -16.01 9.12 -10.46
N LEU A 342 -15.84 9.06 -11.78
CA LEU A 342 -16.90 8.94 -12.76
C LEU A 342 -17.02 7.50 -13.25
N ARG A 343 -18.23 6.96 -13.35
CA ARG A 343 -18.47 5.62 -13.89
C ARG A 343 -18.07 5.56 -15.37
N LYS A 344 -17.69 4.36 -15.81
CA LYS A 344 -17.46 4.10 -17.24
C LYS A 344 -18.75 4.31 -18.02
N VAL A 345 -18.62 4.97 -19.17
CA VAL A 345 -19.74 5.18 -20.09
C VAL A 345 -19.67 4.12 -21.20
N GLY A 346 -20.81 3.51 -21.52
CA GLY A 346 -20.87 2.49 -22.58
C GLY A 346 -20.61 3.06 -23.98
N LYS A 347 -20.04 2.25 -24.88
CA LYS A 347 -19.64 2.63 -26.25
C LYS A 347 -20.72 3.38 -27.04
N LYS A 348 -21.98 2.92 -26.97
CA LYS A 348 -23.11 3.57 -27.65
C LYS A 348 -23.34 4.98 -27.12
N LYS A 349 -23.30 5.14 -25.78
CA LYS A 349 -23.49 6.43 -25.14
C LYS A 349 -22.32 7.38 -25.40
N LEU A 350 -21.09 6.87 -25.44
CA LEU A 350 -19.93 7.68 -25.82
C LEU A 350 -20.11 8.33 -27.20
N ARG A 351 -20.63 7.59 -28.19
CA ARG A 351 -20.95 8.13 -29.51
C ARG A 351 -22.05 9.20 -29.46
N GLU A 352 -23.10 8.98 -28.67
CA GLU A 352 -24.15 9.99 -28.43
C GLU A 352 -23.61 11.26 -27.76
N LEU A 353 -22.55 11.15 -26.96
CA LEU A 353 -21.87 12.27 -26.30
C LEU A 353 -20.79 12.94 -27.16
N GLY A 354 -20.69 12.58 -28.46
CA GLY A 354 -19.75 13.20 -29.39
C GLY A 354 -18.38 12.51 -29.50
N HIS A 355 -18.18 11.35 -28.86
CA HIS A 355 -16.97 10.55 -29.05
C HIS A 355 -17.16 9.52 -30.18
N GLU A 356 -16.87 9.90 -31.42
CA GLU A 356 -17.17 9.13 -32.64
C GLU A 356 -16.62 7.70 -32.62
N SER A 357 -15.39 7.50 -32.13
CA SER A 357 -14.76 6.19 -31.99
C SER A 357 -15.51 5.28 -30.99
N GLY A 358 -16.32 5.86 -30.11
CA GLY A 358 -16.92 5.21 -28.95
C GLY A 358 -15.87 4.82 -27.90
N LEU A 359 -14.69 5.45 -27.93
CA LEU A 359 -13.64 5.33 -26.93
C LEU A 359 -13.63 6.59 -26.08
N GLU A 360 -13.33 6.44 -24.80
CA GLU A 360 -13.11 7.58 -23.90
C GLU A 360 -11.83 8.33 -24.26
N PRO A 361 -11.77 9.64 -23.94
CA PRO A 361 -10.56 10.42 -24.14
C PRO A 361 -9.37 9.81 -23.40
N GLU A 362 -8.18 10.06 -23.93
CA GLU A 362 -6.93 9.75 -23.25
C GLU A 362 -6.73 10.66 -22.03
N ASP A 363 -5.77 10.29 -21.17
CA ASP A 363 -5.42 11.06 -19.98
C ASP A 363 -5.14 12.52 -20.36
N ARG A 364 -5.67 13.44 -19.56
CA ARG A 364 -5.39 14.88 -19.65
C ARG A 364 -4.79 15.30 -18.33
N ALA A 365 -3.47 15.37 -18.25
CA ALA A 365 -2.77 15.84 -17.06
C ALA A 365 -2.15 17.22 -17.34
N GLY A 366 -2.88 18.27 -16.94
CA GLY A 366 -2.36 19.63 -16.73
C GLY A 366 -1.73 20.39 -17.91
N GLY A 367 -2.42 21.43 -18.37
CA GLY A 367 -1.82 22.74 -18.67
C GLY A 367 -2.18 23.75 -17.56
N MET A 368 -1.99 25.06 -17.79
CA MET A 368 -2.32 26.15 -16.83
C MET A 368 -3.79 26.20 -16.32
N SER A 369 -4.68 25.36 -16.83
CA SER A 369 -6.13 25.36 -16.57
C SER A 369 -6.57 24.66 -15.28
N GLY A 370 -5.69 23.94 -14.57
CA GLY A 370 -6.03 23.30 -13.29
C GLY A 370 -7.03 22.14 -13.41
N VAL A 371 -7.04 21.42 -14.54
CA VAL A 371 -7.94 20.28 -14.79
C VAL A 371 -7.14 19.01 -15.07
N PHE A 372 -7.53 17.91 -14.43
CA PHE A 372 -6.92 16.60 -14.64
C PHE A 372 -7.97 15.52 -14.89
N PHE A 373 -7.78 14.70 -15.90
CA PHE A 373 -8.59 13.52 -16.20
C PHE A 373 -7.69 12.32 -16.38
N TYR A 374 -7.96 11.26 -15.62
CA TYR A 374 -7.28 9.98 -15.72
C TYR A 374 -8.27 8.89 -16.07
N LYS A 375 -8.01 8.23 -17.19
CA LYS A 375 -8.74 7.05 -17.63
C LYS A 375 -8.33 5.86 -16.77
N ALA A 376 -9.31 5.07 -16.34
CA ALA A 376 -9.02 3.82 -15.66
C ALA A 376 -9.96 2.68 -16.02
N SER A 377 -9.73 1.50 -15.45
CA SER A 377 -10.47 0.29 -15.80
C SER A 377 -11.88 0.20 -15.23
N TYR A 378 -12.10 0.69 -14.00
CA TYR A 378 -13.38 0.55 -13.30
C TYR A 378 -14.17 1.86 -13.25
N HIS A 379 -13.48 2.99 -13.15
CA HIS A 379 -14.04 4.34 -13.13
C HIS A 379 -12.95 5.31 -13.60
N ASN A 380 -13.34 6.45 -14.17
CA ASN A 380 -12.39 7.49 -14.51
C ASN A 380 -12.24 8.45 -13.32
N TYR A 381 -11.08 9.08 -13.20
CA TYR A 381 -10.80 10.04 -12.14
C TYR A 381 -10.69 11.44 -12.72
N PHE A 382 -11.44 12.39 -12.17
CA PHE A 382 -11.55 13.75 -12.71
C PHE A 382 -11.39 14.78 -11.60
N ILE A 383 -10.39 15.65 -11.75
CA ILE A 383 -10.02 16.71 -10.80
C ILE A 383 -10.17 18.06 -11.48
N VAL A 384 -10.76 19.01 -10.77
CA VAL A 384 -10.86 20.41 -11.19
C VAL A 384 -10.42 21.30 -10.05
N HIS A 385 -9.58 22.29 -10.37
CA HIS A 385 -9.25 23.41 -9.51
C HIS A 385 -10.10 24.61 -9.91
N PRO A 386 -11.26 24.82 -9.27
CA PRO A 386 -12.10 25.96 -9.58
C PRO A 386 -11.41 27.27 -9.18
N SER A 387 -11.60 28.30 -10.00
CA SER A 387 -11.26 29.67 -9.65
C SER A 387 -12.15 30.19 -8.51
N ALA A 388 -11.70 31.25 -7.83
CA ALA A 388 -12.49 31.88 -6.77
C ALA A 388 -13.83 32.44 -7.28
N GLU A 389 -13.90 32.83 -8.56
CA GLU A 389 -15.13 33.28 -9.21
C GLU A 389 -16.08 32.12 -9.46
N GLU A 390 -15.59 31.00 -9.99
CA GLU A 390 -16.40 29.79 -10.20
C GLU A 390 -16.94 29.23 -8.89
N MET A 391 -16.12 29.23 -7.83
CA MET A 391 -16.57 28.85 -6.48
C MET A 391 -17.76 29.71 -6.04
N ARG A 392 -17.64 31.05 -6.16
CA ARG A 392 -18.71 31.99 -5.79
C ARG A 392 -19.97 31.83 -6.65
N ALA A 393 -19.80 31.75 -7.98
CA ALA A 393 -20.90 31.63 -8.93
C ALA A 393 -21.71 30.33 -8.74
N ASN A 394 -21.05 29.27 -8.25
CA ASN A 394 -21.69 27.97 -7.99
C ASN A 394 -22.05 27.75 -6.52
N GLY A 395 -21.87 28.75 -5.66
CA GLY A 395 -22.18 28.65 -4.23
C GLY A 395 -21.35 27.61 -3.47
N ILE A 396 -20.15 27.28 -3.97
CA ILE A 396 -19.26 26.31 -3.33
C ILE A 396 -18.49 27.03 -2.21
N PRO A 397 -18.66 26.65 -0.94
CA PRO A 397 -17.92 27.28 0.16
C PRO A 397 -16.44 26.90 0.11
N TRP A 398 -15.60 27.76 0.70
CA TRP A 398 -14.17 27.50 0.89
C TRP A 398 -13.86 26.50 2.02
N GLU A 399 -14.90 25.90 2.61
CA GLU A 399 -14.79 24.88 3.64
C GLU A 399 -14.85 23.51 2.96
N GLY A 400 -13.78 22.71 3.04
CA GLY A 400 -13.76 21.41 2.34
C GLY A 400 -12.68 20.46 2.85
N LEU A 401 -12.82 20.01 4.09
CA LEU A 401 -12.07 18.87 4.59
C LEU A 401 -13.05 17.81 5.09
N PHE A 402 -13.70 17.11 4.17
CA PHE A 402 -14.40 15.87 4.53
C PHE A 402 -13.34 14.79 4.74
N SER A 403 -12.80 14.71 5.95
CA SER A 403 -11.93 13.59 6.30
C SER A 403 -12.74 12.29 6.14
N PHE A 404 -12.15 11.27 5.50
CA PHE A 404 -12.73 9.92 5.44
C PHE A 404 -13.08 9.35 6.84
N ASN A 405 -12.54 9.93 7.92
CA ASN A 405 -12.79 9.50 9.29
C ASN A 405 -14.15 9.98 9.84
N SER A 406 -14.86 10.87 9.15
CA SER A 406 -16.11 11.50 9.61
C SER A 406 -17.38 10.86 9.04
N ALA A 407 -17.38 9.55 8.77
CA ALA A 407 -18.61 8.80 8.52
C ALA A 407 -19.31 8.53 9.88
N ARG A 408 -19.75 9.59 10.57
CA ARG A 408 -20.60 9.45 11.75
C ARG A 408 -22.03 9.15 11.31
N LYS A 409 -22.75 8.33 12.07
CA LYS A 409 -24.13 7.84 11.87
C LYS A 409 -25.21 8.92 11.65
N GLU A 410 -24.87 10.21 11.71
CA GLU A 410 -25.83 11.29 11.52
C GLU A 410 -25.88 11.72 10.05
N ILE A 411 -27.10 11.89 9.53
CA ILE A 411 -27.35 12.57 8.26
C ILE A 411 -26.90 14.02 8.44
N ASP A 412 -25.65 14.29 8.10
CA ASP A 412 -25.16 15.65 8.00
C ASP A 412 -25.75 16.28 6.73
N LYS A 413 -26.95 16.85 6.86
CA LYS A 413 -27.66 17.52 5.76
C LYS A 413 -26.79 18.57 5.06
N LYS A 414 -25.80 19.15 5.76
CA LYS A 414 -24.85 20.10 5.16
C LYS A 414 -23.87 19.39 4.23
N LYS A 415 -23.36 18.22 4.63
CA LYS A 415 -22.47 17.39 3.80
C LYS A 415 -23.16 16.92 2.52
N GLU A 416 -24.40 16.42 2.62
CA GLU A 416 -25.16 15.98 1.45
C GLU A 416 -25.49 17.14 0.50
N ALA A 417 -25.90 18.29 1.04
CA ALA A 417 -26.12 19.50 0.24
C ALA A 417 -24.84 19.97 -0.44
N HIS A 418 -23.70 19.93 0.26
CA HIS A 418 -22.41 20.29 -0.30
C HIS A 418 -21.96 19.32 -1.40
N LYS A 419 -22.08 18.00 -1.19
CA LYS A 419 -21.80 17.00 -2.22
C LYS A 419 -22.66 17.19 -3.46
N ALA A 420 -23.94 17.51 -3.29
CA ALA A 420 -24.84 17.81 -4.42
C ALA A 420 -24.37 19.02 -5.23
N LEU A 421 -23.90 20.09 -4.55
CA LEU A 421 -23.27 21.25 -5.21
C LEU A 421 -22.01 20.85 -5.99
N LEU A 422 -21.13 20.07 -5.37
CA LEU A 422 -19.91 19.59 -6.02
C LEU A 422 -20.22 18.71 -7.24
N LYS A 423 -21.17 17.77 -7.13
CA LYS A 423 -21.61 16.93 -8.26
C LYS A 423 -22.14 17.79 -9.41
N LYS A 424 -23.01 18.76 -9.12
CA LYS A 424 -23.55 19.68 -10.12
C LYS A 424 -22.44 20.42 -10.86
N PHE A 425 -21.49 20.99 -10.11
CA PHE A 425 -20.34 21.68 -10.69
C PHE A 425 -19.47 20.76 -11.55
N MET A 426 -19.13 19.57 -11.05
CA MET A 426 -18.30 18.61 -11.78
C MET A 426 -18.99 18.08 -13.05
N THR A 427 -20.31 17.85 -13.01
CA THR A 427 -21.09 17.47 -14.20
C THR A 427 -21.08 18.57 -15.25
N GLN A 428 -21.26 19.83 -14.84
CA GLN A 428 -21.18 20.97 -15.76
C GLN A 428 -19.79 21.06 -16.38
N LYS A 429 -18.73 20.99 -15.56
CA LYS A 429 -17.34 21.03 -16.03
C LYS A 429 -17.00 19.87 -16.96
N ALA A 430 -17.49 18.67 -16.66
CA ALA A 430 -17.30 17.51 -17.52
C ALA A 430 -17.91 17.74 -18.92
N LYS A 431 -19.14 18.28 -18.99
CA LYS A 431 -19.79 18.64 -20.27
C LYS A 431 -19.03 19.72 -21.03
N GLU A 432 -18.62 20.79 -20.35
CA GLU A 432 -17.84 21.90 -20.95
C GLU A 432 -16.53 21.42 -21.58
N LEU A 433 -15.89 20.42 -20.98
CA LEU A 433 -14.57 19.92 -21.38
C LEU A 433 -14.63 18.65 -22.26
N GLY A 434 -15.82 18.17 -22.59
CA GLY A 434 -16.01 16.91 -23.32
C GLY A 434 -15.47 15.69 -22.57
N ILE A 435 -15.57 15.68 -21.24
CA ILE A 435 -15.29 14.52 -20.40
C ILE A 435 -16.58 13.68 -20.29
N PRO A 436 -16.53 12.37 -20.61
CA PRO A 436 -17.72 11.52 -20.58
C PRO A 436 -18.36 11.43 -19.19
N ILE A 437 -19.66 11.73 -19.13
CA ILE A 437 -20.50 11.46 -17.96
C ILE A 437 -21.90 11.05 -18.45
N ASP A 438 -22.47 9.99 -17.86
CA ASP A 438 -23.85 9.56 -18.14
C ASP A 438 -24.70 9.72 -16.88
N GLU A 439 -25.44 10.84 -16.82
CA GLU A 439 -26.31 11.19 -15.70
C GLU A 439 -27.47 10.20 -15.49
N ARG A 440 -27.75 9.33 -16.45
CA ARG A 440 -28.78 8.27 -16.33
C ARG A 440 -28.28 7.08 -15.51
N LEU A 441 -26.98 6.97 -15.29
CA LEU A 441 -26.41 5.94 -14.43
C LEU A 441 -26.70 6.26 -12.95
N PRO A 442 -26.70 5.25 -12.07
CA PRO A 442 -26.88 5.47 -10.64
C PRO A 442 -25.89 6.49 -10.08
N ASN A 443 -26.33 7.24 -9.07
CA ASN A 443 -25.60 8.36 -8.48
C ASN A 443 -25.19 9.44 -9.51
N GLY A 444 -25.98 9.66 -10.56
CA GLY A 444 -25.75 10.72 -11.55
C GLY A 444 -24.49 10.52 -12.41
N GLY A 445 -24.04 9.28 -12.59
CA GLY A 445 -22.81 8.96 -13.32
C GLY A 445 -21.54 8.94 -12.47
N PHE A 446 -21.62 9.25 -11.17
CA PHE A 446 -20.52 9.11 -10.22
C PHE A 446 -20.48 7.68 -9.64
N VAL A 447 -19.30 7.25 -9.17
CA VAL A 447 -19.19 6.02 -8.37
C VAL A 447 -19.95 6.15 -7.05
N GLU A 448 -20.07 5.06 -6.32
CA GLU A 448 -20.75 4.98 -5.04
C GLU A 448 -20.03 5.78 -3.94
N GLU A 449 -20.79 6.27 -2.97
CA GLU A 449 -20.23 6.91 -1.78
C GLU A 449 -19.36 5.92 -0.97
N PRO A 450 -18.29 6.38 -0.30
CA PRO A 450 -17.87 7.77 -0.11
C PRO A 450 -16.94 8.33 -1.21
N ASN A 451 -16.69 7.57 -2.28
CA ASN A 451 -15.67 7.88 -3.28
C ASN A 451 -16.18 8.73 -4.46
N ASP A 452 -17.42 9.17 -4.43
CA ASP A 452 -18.11 9.87 -5.51
C ASP A 452 -17.48 11.23 -5.85
N VAL A 453 -17.53 12.18 -4.92
CA VAL A 453 -16.96 13.53 -5.05
C VAL A 453 -16.48 14.06 -3.71
N MET A 454 -15.34 14.73 -3.70
CA MET A 454 -14.76 15.34 -2.51
C MET A 454 -14.09 16.67 -2.85
N GLY A 455 -14.25 17.65 -1.96
CA GLY A 455 -13.46 18.89 -1.96
C GLY A 455 -12.27 18.76 -1.03
N PHE A 456 -11.15 19.35 -1.43
CA PHE A 456 -9.90 19.41 -0.67
C PHE A 456 -9.35 20.84 -0.67
N ASP A 457 -8.88 21.26 0.50
CA ASP A 457 -8.05 22.45 0.63
C ASP A 457 -6.59 22.10 0.31
N PHE A 458 -6.04 22.78 -0.70
CA PHE A 458 -4.64 22.67 -1.14
C PHE A 458 -3.82 23.92 -0.77
N SER A 459 -4.32 24.75 0.14
CA SER A 459 -3.68 26.03 0.49
C SER A 459 -2.43 25.86 1.34
N GLU A 460 -2.32 24.76 2.08
CA GLU A 460 -1.25 24.50 3.03
C GLU A 460 -0.42 23.27 2.65
N PHE A 461 0.89 23.40 2.84
CA PHE A 461 1.85 22.29 2.77
C PHE A 461 2.46 22.06 4.15
N TYR A 462 2.58 20.79 4.51
CA TYR A 462 3.24 20.35 5.73
C TYR A 462 4.59 19.76 5.35
N ASN A 463 5.66 20.21 6.02
CA ASN A 463 6.97 19.59 5.89
C ASN A 463 7.52 19.21 7.28
N CYS A 464 8.15 18.05 7.38
CA CYS A 464 8.94 17.70 8.54
C CYS A 464 10.28 18.44 8.46
N GLU A 465 10.80 18.89 9.59
CA GLU A 465 12.11 19.54 9.62
C GLU A 465 13.24 18.53 9.36
N LYS A 466 13.07 17.31 9.86
CA LYS A 466 13.98 16.18 9.62
C LYS A 466 13.17 15.01 9.06
N SER A 467 13.75 14.32 8.08
CA SER A 467 13.16 13.11 7.49
C SER A 467 13.55 11.83 8.23
N ALA A 468 14.63 11.88 9.00
CA ALA A 468 15.13 10.76 9.80
C ALA A 468 15.90 11.29 11.02
N ALA A 469 15.96 10.46 12.05
CA ALA A 469 16.88 10.62 13.17
C ALA A 469 17.51 9.26 13.48
N CYS A 470 18.77 9.27 13.87
CA CYS A 470 19.51 8.05 14.21
C CYS A 470 20.11 8.23 15.61
N MET A 471 19.90 7.22 16.45
CA MET A 471 20.54 7.10 17.75
C MET A 471 21.05 5.67 17.80
N VAL A 472 22.31 5.46 17.43
CA VAL A 472 22.95 4.15 17.46
C VAL A 472 24.35 4.38 18.03
N PRO A 473 24.70 3.79 19.19
CA PRO A 473 26.08 3.76 19.63
C PRO A 473 26.91 2.92 18.64
N PRO A 474 28.22 3.17 18.48
CA PRO A 474 29.10 2.29 17.71
C PRO A 474 28.94 0.81 18.12
N LEU A 475 29.15 -0.12 17.18
CA LEU A 475 28.93 -1.56 17.43
C LEU A 475 29.86 -2.10 18.53
N GLU A 476 31.02 -1.48 18.69
CA GLU A 476 32.05 -1.76 19.67
C GLU A 476 31.88 -0.99 20.99
N TRP A 477 30.82 -0.20 21.17
CA TRP A 477 30.61 0.62 22.36
C TRP A 477 30.30 -0.25 23.59
N ASP A 478 31.07 -0.05 24.65
CA ASP A 478 30.90 -0.76 25.93
C ASP A 478 30.92 0.27 27.06
N THR A 479 29.87 0.36 27.86
CA THR A 479 29.82 1.32 28.98
C THR A 479 30.85 1.06 30.06
N ASP A 480 31.36 -0.18 30.14
CA ASP A 480 32.45 -0.51 31.06
C ASP A 480 33.78 0.16 30.59
N ILE A 481 33.84 0.68 29.36
CA ILE A 481 35.04 1.27 28.71
C ILE A 481 34.83 2.73 28.27
N ASP A 482 33.67 3.07 27.69
CA ASP A 482 33.45 4.28 26.85
C ASP A 482 32.52 5.34 27.47
N ASP A 483 32.12 5.20 28.74
CA ASP A 483 31.08 6.01 29.43
C ASP A 483 29.66 5.90 28.79
N GLU A 484 28.64 6.50 29.43
CA GLU A 484 27.25 6.50 28.91
C GLU A 484 27.15 7.20 27.54
N TRP A 485 26.45 6.55 26.59
CA TRP A 485 26.25 7.12 25.27
C TRP A 485 25.28 8.31 25.30
N VAL A 486 25.81 9.53 25.22
CA VAL A 486 25.00 10.75 25.18
C VAL A 486 24.64 11.14 23.74
N ARG A 487 23.39 11.52 23.52
CA ARG A 487 22.81 11.97 22.23
C ARG A 487 23.69 13.01 21.52
N ASN A 488 24.55 12.58 20.60
CA ASN A 488 25.17 13.48 19.64
C ASN A 488 24.18 13.77 18.50
N SER A 489 23.57 14.95 18.53
CA SER A 489 22.45 15.40 17.69
C SER A 489 22.77 15.59 16.20
N ALA A 490 23.82 14.96 15.67
CA ALA A 490 24.51 15.40 14.45
C ALA A 490 24.27 14.59 13.17
N PHE A 491 23.43 13.55 13.15
CA PHE A 491 23.11 12.85 11.88
C PHE A 491 21.72 13.19 11.36
N CYS A 492 21.65 14.27 10.60
CA CYS A 492 20.55 14.54 9.68
C CYS A 492 20.88 13.83 8.36
N ILE A 493 20.32 12.63 8.12
CA ILE A 493 20.27 12.11 6.75
C ILE A 493 19.14 12.87 6.06
N CYS A 494 19.48 14.04 5.51
CA CYS A 494 18.62 14.77 4.61
C CYS A 494 18.62 14.02 3.28
N ALA A 495 17.83 12.94 3.20
CA ALA A 495 17.41 12.43 1.90
C ALA A 495 16.38 13.41 1.36
N ASP A 496 16.87 14.45 0.67
CA ASP A 496 16.06 15.39 -0.13
C ASP A 496 15.28 14.61 -1.19
N PHE A 497 14.13 14.03 -0.81
CA PHE A 497 13.12 13.53 -1.75
C PHE A 497 12.14 14.63 -2.18
N CYS A 498 12.44 15.88 -1.86
CA CYS A 498 11.67 17.05 -2.27
C CYS A 498 12.59 18.22 -2.64
N LYS A 499 13.44 18.04 -3.66
CA LYS A 499 13.77 19.18 -4.52
C LYS A 499 12.65 19.31 -5.56
N PRO A 500 11.99 20.48 -5.67
CA PRO A 500 11.19 20.75 -6.84
C PRO A 500 12.13 20.69 -8.04
N ILE A 501 11.90 19.71 -8.92
CA ILE A 501 12.45 19.79 -10.27
C ILE A 501 11.75 21.00 -10.88
N THR A 502 12.46 22.11 -10.87
CA THR A 502 12.11 23.30 -11.61
C THR A 502 12.38 22.96 -13.07
N ILE A 503 11.35 22.68 -13.86
CA ILE A 503 11.11 23.26 -15.20
C ILE A 503 9.59 23.37 -15.38
#